data_AF-A0A359M749-F1
#
_entry.id   AF-A0A359M749-F1
#
_cell.length_a   1.000
_cell.length_b   1.000
_cell.length_c   1.000
_cell.angle_alpha   90.00
_cell.angle_beta   90.00
_cell.angle_gamma   90.00
#
_symmetry.space_group_name_H-M   'P 1'
#
loop_
_entity.id
_entity.type
_entity.pdbx_description
1 polymer ?
#
loop_
_entity_poly.entity_id
_entity_poly.type
_entity_poly.pdbx_seq_one_letter_code
_entity_poly.pdbx_strand_id
1 'polypeptide(L)'
;MRLLHTAIKMSLVGVIASLIARLLSLDFWITAGILAILSIHLTKRDSFVISVRRLIDSIFGLLLATLFFISFGYDFVVFSIFVFIFAYVSWVLKMPEGIVPGLVLVSHLLNEGEFSLALLGNELLLIVIAVAVALIFNLFYPTSTEKELQSHVESIDQLVRDHLYMLHLLLKDPLYNEEYYRHFERLDRKLTDTIDIVELVDKDLLFLNDHSYLAYFHMRKEQTNYIRHMYRHALKINKVHPFALEIAGFIYEMSFDIGIYNKAVVQLKNLDKLQIKYKASALPETREEFEVRAMLYQILNEIESLLMVKVQFHPLYPDFNQKRYKS
;
A
#
# COMPACT_ATOMS: atom_id res chain seq x y z
N MET A 1 -3.10 3.03 18.31
CA MET A 1 -4.11 3.92 17.67
C MET A 1 -4.92 3.23 16.58
N ARG A 2 -4.32 2.38 15.71
CA ARG A 2 -5.04 1.64 14.65
C ARG A 2 -6.21 0.75 15.13
N LEU A 3 -6.00 0.02 16.23
CA LEU A 3 -7.05 -0.84 16.82
C LEU A 3 -8.27 -0.04 17.30
N LEU A 4 -8.04 1.12 17.93
CA LEU A 4 -9.10 2.01 18.39
C LEU A 4 -9.93 2.54 17.22
N HIS A 5 -9.26 2.99 16.14
CA HIS A 5 -9.93 3.47 14.93
C HIS A 5 -10.76 2.37 14.25
N THR A 6 -10.22 1.15 14.20
CA THR A 6 -10.92 -0.02 13.65
C THR A 6 -12.13 -0.40 14.50
N ALA A 7 -11.99 -0.40 15.82
CA ALA A 7 -13.10 -0.65 16.75
C ALA A 7 -14.21 0.41 16.62
N ILE A 8 -13.85 1.70 16.54
CA ILE A 8 -14.81 2.79 16.34
C ILE A 8 -15.56 2.61 15.02
N LYS A 9 -14.84 2.34 13.93
CA LYS A 9 -15.44 2.11 12.61
C LYS A 9 -16.43 0.96 12.61
N MET A 10 -16.01 -0.20 13.14
CA MET A 10 -16.86 -1.39 13.19
C MET A 10 -18.10 -1.17 14.05
N SER A 11 -17.94 -0.58 15.24
CA SER A 11 -19.06 -0.24 16.11
C SER A 11 -20.05 0.72 15.45
N LEU A 12 -19.55 1.77 14.78
CA LEU A 12 -20.39 2.75 14.12
C LEU A 12 -21.18 2.14 12.95
N VAL A 13 -20.54 1.30 12.13
CA VAL A 13 -21.20 0.58 11.04
C VAL A 13 -22.29 -0.34 11.56
N GLY A 14 -21.99 -1.15 12.59
CA GLY A 14 -22.96 -2.07 13.18
C GLY A 14 -24.15 -1.34 13.79
N VAL A 15 -23.90 -0.27 14.55
CA VAL A 15 -24.96 0.55 15.16
C VAL A 15 -25.82 1.22 14.10
N ILE A 16 -25.23 1.81 13.07
CA ILE A 16 -25.99 2.51 12.02
C ILE A 16 -26.83 1.52 11.20
N ALA A 17 -26.27 0.37 10.79
CA ALA A 17 -27.03 -0.63 10.06
C ALA A 17 -28.21 -1.18 10.88
N SER A 18 -27.97 -1.47 12.17
CA SER A 18 -29.03 -1.88 13.11
C SER A 18 -30.11 -0.81 13.28
N LEU A 19 -29.73 0.46 13.41
CA LEU A 19 -30.68 1.57 13.55
C LEU A 19 -31.51 1.76 12.28
N ILE A 20 -30.89 1.67 11.09
CA ILE A 20 -31.60 1.75 9.81
C ILE A 20 -32.61 0.61 9.69
N ALA A 21 -32.20 -0.64 9.97
CA ALA A 21 -33.11 -1.80 9.93
C ALA A 21 -34.27 -1.64 10.92
N ARG A 22 -33.98 -1.16 12.14
CA ARG A 22 -35.01 -0.88 13.17
C ARG A 22 -35.99 0.21 12.73
N LEU A 23 -35.51 1.28 12.09
CA LEU A 23 -36.36 2.37 11.60
C LEU A 23 -37.29 1.91 10.46
N LEU A 24 -36.85 0.95 9.66
CA LEU A 24 -37.69 0.29 8.65
C LEU A 24 -38.61 -0.79 9.23
N SER A 25 -38.61 -0.97 10.55
CA SER A 25 -39.41 -1.98 11.27
C SER A 25 -39.13 -3.42 10.79
N LEU A 26 -37.86 -3.71 10.46
CA LEU A 26 -37.44 -5.07 10.10
C LEU A 26 -37.30 -5.95 11.35
N ASP A 27 -37.74 -7.20 11.22
CA ASP A 27 -37.46 -8.24 12.20
C ASP A 27 -35.96 -8.55 12.22
N PHE A 28 -35.47 -9.03 13.36
CA PHE A 28 -34.05 -9.33 13.56
C PHE A 28 -33.13 -8.15 13.20
N TRP A 29 -33.54 -6.90 13.45
CA TRP A 29 -32.78 -5.69 13.09
C TRP A 29 -31.33 -5.67 13.61
N ILE A 30 -31.02 -6.34 14.72
CA ILE A 30 -29.64 -6.50 15.24
C ILE A 30 -28.76 -7.27 14.24
N THR A 31 -29.33 -8.25 13.53
CA THR A 31 -28.63 -9.06 12.53
C THR A 31 -28.10 -8.20 11.40
N ALA A 32 -28.79 -7.14 10.97
CA ALA A 32 -28.25 -6.18 9.99
C ALA A 32 -26.93 -5.56 10.47
N GLY A 33 -26.82 -5.21 11.76
CA GLY A 33 -25.59 -4.69 12.35
C GLY A 33 -24.46 -5.72 12.38
N ILE A 34 -24.76 -6.96 12.78
CA ILE A 34 -23.77 -8.05 12.81
C ILE A 34 -23.25 -8.32 11.39
N LEU A 35 -24.14 -8.43 10.41
CA LEU A 35 -23.79 -8.64 9.01
C LEU A 35 -22.98 -7.47 8.44
N ALA A 36 -23.28 -6.23 8.85
CA ALA A 36 -22.54 -5.04 8.43
C ALA A 36 -21.12 -5.05 8.99
N ILE A 37 -20.94 -5.38 10.27
CA ILE A 37 -19.61 -5.52 10.91
C ILE A 37 -18.79 -6.57 10.18
N LEU A 38 -19.38 -7.74 9.94
CA LEU A 38 -18.71 -8.83 9.22
C LEU A 38 -18.27 -8.39 7.82
N SER A 39 -18.93 -7.40 7.22
CA SER A 39 -18.71 -6.93 5.83
C SER A 39 -17.69 -5.81 5.71
N ILE A 40 -17.05 -5.39 6.80
CA ILE A 40 -15.93 -4.45 6.76
C ILE A 40 -14.66 -5.17 6.35
N HIS A 41 -14.01 -4.69 5.29
CA HIS A 41 -12.69 -5.14 4.88
C HIS A 41 -11.68 -3.98 4.81
N LEU A 42 -10.38 -4.33 4.80
CA LEU A 42 -9.30 -3.36 4.90
C LEU A 42 -9.16 -2.45 3.67
N THR A 43 -9.41 -2.97 2.46
CA THR A 43 -9.27 -2.21 1.22
C THR A 43 -10.62 -1.89 0.58
N LYS A 44 -10.68 -0.80 -0.20
CA LYS A 44 -11.89 -0.36 -0.91
C LYS A 44 -12.27 -1.31 -2.03
N ARG A 45 -11.28 -1.78 -2.81
CA ARG A 45 -11.48 -2.70 -3.94
C ARG A 45 -12.00 -4.04 -3.45
N ASP A 46 -11.35 -4.63 -2.46
CA ASP A 46 -11.76 -5.94 -1.94
C ASP A 46 -13.11 -5.83 -1.24
N SER A 47 -13.38 -4.72 -0.54
CA SER A 47 -14.71 -4.50 0.04
C SER A 47 -15.80 -4.52 -1.01
N PHE A 48 -15.63 -3.84 -2.13
CA PHE A 48 -16.64 -3.86 -3.19
C PHE A 48 -16.85 -5.28 -3.75
N VAL A 49 -15.76 -5.95 -4.14
CA VAL A 49 -15.83 -7.30 -4.74
C VAL A 49 -16.44 -8.31 -3.76
N ILE A 50 -15.97 -8.31 -2.51
CA ILE A 50 -16.43 -9.25 -1.48
C ILE A 50 -17.88 -8.94 -1.07
N SER A 51 -18.26 -7.69 -0.91
CA SER A 51 -19.64 -7.31 -0.60
C SER A 51 -20.63 -7.76 -1.68
N VAL A 52 -20.25 -7.66 -2.96
CA VAL A 52 -21.09 -8.15 -4.06
C VAL A 52 -21.20 -9.69 -4.01
N ARG A 53 -20.08 -10.41 -3.80
CA ARG A 53 -20.10 -11.86 -3.64
C ARG A 53 -20.98 -12.30 -2.48
N ARG A 54 -20.87 -11.62 -1.34
CA ARG A 54 -21.71 -11.85 -0.17
C ARG A 54 -23.18 -11.70 -0.46
N LEU A 55 -23.55 -10.59 -1.12
CA LEU A 55 -24.95 -10.34 -1.46
C LEU A 55 -25.50 -11.45 -2.36
N ILE A 56 -24.77 -11.78 -3.44
CA ILE A 56 -25.21 -12.81 -4.40
C ILE A 56 -25.32 -14.18 -3.73
N ASP A 57 -24.29 -14.59 -2.99
CA ASP A 57 -24.22 -15.92 -2.40
C ASP A 57 -25.17 -16.09 -1.20
N SER A 58 -25.42 -15.03 -0.42
CA SER A 58 -26.46 -15.05 0.62
C SER A 58 -27.87 -15.10 0.05
N ILE A 59 -28.14 -14.39 -1.05
CA ILE A 59 -29.42 -14.49 -1.76
C ILE A 59 -29.61 -15.91 -2.30
N PHE A 60 -28.56 -16.49 -2.91
CA PHE A 60 -28.58 -17.87 -3.35
C PHE A 60 -28.86 -18.84 -2.20
N GLY A 61 -28.18 -18.69 -1.06
CA GLY A 61 -28.40 -19.49 0.14
C GLY A 61 -29.83 -19.40 0.66
N LEU A 62 -30.42 -18.20 0.70
CA LEU A 62 -31.82 -18.00 1.11
C LEU A 62 -32.81 -18.70 0.17
N LEU A 63 -32.63 -18.57 -1.14
CA LEU A 63 -33.50 -19.23 -2.12
C LEU A 63 -33.38 -20.74 -2.05
N LEU A 64 -32.15 -21.25 -1.93
CA LEU A 64 -31.89 -22.68 -1.81
C LEU A 64 -32.46 -23.25 -0.49
N ALA A 65 -32.29 -22.56 0.63
CA ALA A 65 -32.86 -22.96 1.91
C ALA A 65 -34.39 -22.99 1.86
N THR A 66 -35.00 -21.98 1.24
CA THR A 66 -36.45 -21.91 1.03
C THR A 66 -36.95 -23.13 0.27
N LEU A 67 -36.27 -23.53 -0.81
CA LEU A 67 -36.62 -24.74 -1.56
C LEU A 67 -36.54 -26.00 -0.69
N PHE A 68 -35.48 -26.13 0.11
CA PHE A 68 -35.27 -27.29 0.99
C PHE A 68 -36.33 -27.36 2.10
N PHE A 69 -36.59 -26.26 2.80
CA PHE A 69 -37.53 -26.24 3.91
C PHE A 69 -38.98 -26.44 3.47
N ILE A 70 -39.38 -25.88 2.32
CA ILE A 70 -40.71 -26.15 1.75
C ILE A 70 -40.84 -27.63 1.33
N SER A 71 -39.78 -28.22 0.79
CA SER A 71 -39.83 -29.59 0.24
C SER A 71 -39.72 -30.68 1.30
N PHE A 72 -38.92 -30.46 2.34
CA PHE A 72 -38.50 -31.50 3.29
C PHE A 72 -38.81 -31.17 4.75
N GLY A 73 -39.21 -29.94 5.07
CA GLY A 73 -39.56 -29.49 6.42
C GLY A 73 -38.47 -28.65 7.10
N TYR A 74 -38.85 -28.07 8.25
CA TYR A 74 -38.04 -27.14 9.04
C TYR A 74 -37.38 -27.86 10.22
N ASP A 75 -36.50 -28.81 9.93
CA ASP A 75 -35.75 -29.55 10.94
C ASP A 75 -34.23 -29.42 10.77
N PHE A 76 -33.51 -29.76 11.83
CA PHE A 76 -32.05 -29.63 11.88
C PHE A 76 -31.34 -30.57 10.90
N VAL A 77 -31.92 -31.73 10.55
CA VAL A 77 -31.32 -32.66 9.60
C VAL A 77 -31.39 -32.08 8.19
N VAL A 78 -32.54 -31.52 7.79
CA VAL A 78 -32.70 -30.80 6.51
C VAL A 78 -31.75 -29.62 6.44
N PHE A 79 -31.67 -28.82 7.51
CA PHE A 79 -30.70 -27.72 7.61
C PHE A 79 -29.25 -28.20 7.45
N SER A 80 -28.86 -29.30 8.08
CA SER A 80 -27.49 -29.84 8.00
C SER A 80 -27.12 -30.27 6.57
N ILE A 81 -28.05 -30.91 5.85
CA ILE A 81 -27.86 -31.29 4.44
C ILE A 81 -27.76 -30.04 3.57
N PHE A 82 -28.67 -29.08 3.79
CA PHE A 82 -28.64 -27.79 3.10
C PHE A 82 -27.29 -27.08 3.29
N VAL A 83 -26.76 -26.97 4.52
CA VAL A 83 -25.48 -26.30 4.82
C VAL A 83 -24.35 -26.91 4.00
N PHE A 84 -24.27 -28.24 3.92
CA PHE A 84 -23.24 -28.92 3.13
C PHE A 84 -23.33 -28.56 1.65
N ILE A 85 -24.55 -28.64 1.08
CA ILE A 85 -24.78 -28.36 -0.35
C ILE A 85 -24.50 -26.89 -0.64
N PHE A 86 -25.01 -25.98 0.18
CA PHE A 86 -24.79 -24.55 0.05
C PHE A 86 -23.30 -24.22 0.06
N ALA A 87 -22.57 -24.66 1.10
CA ALA A 87 -21.13 -24.41 1.21
C ALA A 87 -20.34 -24.97 0.02
N TYR A 88 -20.67 -26.20 -0.42
CA TYR A 88 -20.03 -26.81 -1.58
C TYR A 88 -20.24 -25.99 -2.85
N VAL A 89 -21.49 -25.58 -3.13
CA VAL A 89 -21.81 -24.79 -4.32
C VAL A 89 -21.15 -23.40 -4.24
N SER A 90 -21.15 -22.73 -3.08
CA SER A 90 -20.48 -21.43 -2.91
C SER A 90 -18.98 -21.51 -3.18
N TRP A 91 -18.30 -22.59 -2.80
CA TRP A 91 -16.89 -22.81 -3.17
C TRP A 91 -16.70 -23.02 -4.67
N VAL A 92 -17.56 -23.83 -5.30
CA VAL A 92 -17.51 -24.06 -6.76
C VAL A 92 -17.73 -22.76 -7.54
N LEU A 93 -18.63 -21.91 -7.07
CA LEU A 93 -18.91 -20.59 -7.65
C LEU A 93 -17.85 -19.52 -7.31
N LYS A 94 -16.85 -19.86 -6.48
CA LYS A 94 -15.79 -18.94 -6.01
C LYS A 94 -16.35 -17.72 -5.26
N MET A 95 -17.41 -17.92 -4.48
CA MET A 95 -18.05 -16.90 -3.64
C MET A 95 -18.24 -17.34 -2.17
N PRO A 96 -17.28 -18.03 -1.51
CA PRO A 96 -17.49 -18.55 -0.16
C PRO A 96 -17.68 -17.47 0.91
N GLU A 97 -17.44 -16.21 0.58
CA GLU A 97 -17.57 -15.09 1.50
C GLU A 97 -19.01 -14.87 1.97
N GLY A 98 -20.01 -15.35 1.21
CA GLY A 98 -21.43 -15.25 1.54
C GLY A 98 -22.00 -16.41 2.35
N ILE A 99 -21.22 -17.48 2.59
CA ILE A 99 -21.69 -18.65 3.36
C ILE A 99 -22.13 -18.23 4.75
N VAL A 100 -21.26 -17.56 5.52
CA VAL A 100 -21.56 -17.19 6.90
C VAL A 100 -22.76 -16.23 6.98
N PRO A 101 -22.80 -15.11 6.23
CA PRO A 101 -23.99 -14.24 6.18
C PRO A 101 -25.27 -14.98 5.77
N GLY A 102 -25.19 -15.85 4.75
CA GLY A 102 -26.31 -16.63 4.28
C GLY A 102 -26.86 -17.56 5.36
N LEU A 103 -25.99 -18.29 6.06
CA LEU A 103 -26.41 -19.19 7.15
C LEU A 103 -27.06 -18.46 8.32
N VAL A 104 -26.62 -17.25 8.64
CA VAL A 104 -27.28 -16.41 9.66
C VAL A 104 -28.72 -16.09 9.25
N LEU A 105 -28.94 -15.64 8.01
CA LEU A 105 -30.28 -15.33 7.51
C LEU A 105 -31.17 -16.59 7.44
N VAL A 106 -30.61 -17.70 6.94
CA VAL A 106 -31.30 -19.00 6.87
C VAL A 106 -31.69 -19.53 8.26
N SER A 107 -30.92 -19.20 9.31
CA SER A 107 -31.27 -19.61 10.68
C SER A 107 -32.58 -18.97 11.17
N HIS A 108 -32.92 -17.77 10.68
CA HIS A 108 -34.22 -17.16 10.99
C HIS A 108 -35.36 -17.94 10.32
N LEU A 109 -35.19 -18.37 9.06
CA LEU A 109 -36.18 -19.22 8.38
C LEU A 109 -36.40 -20.54 9.13
N LEU A 110 -35.32 -21.16 9.63
CA LEU A 110 -35.42 -22.38 10.43
C LEU A 110 -36.16 -22.14 11.75
N ASN A 111 -35.86 -21.04 12.44
CA ASN A 111 -36.46 -20.72 13.74
C ASN A 111 -37.94 -20.34 13.65
N GLU A 112 -38.36 -19.64 12.59
CA GLU A 112 -39.77 -19.33 12.35
C GLU A 112 -40.58 -20.60 12.02
N GLY A 113 -39.95 -21.59 11.39
CA GLY A 113 -40.55 -22.92 11.18
C GLY A 113 -41.65 -22.95 10.11
N GLU A 114 -41.91 -21.83 9.43
CA GLU A 114 -42.90 -21.72 8.36
C GLU A 114 -42.44 -20.79 7.22
N PHE A 115 -43.01 -20.98 6.02
CA PHE A 115 -42.68 -20.15 4.87
C PHE A 115 -43.51 -18.87 4.88
N SER A 116 -42.83 -17.73 4.81
CA SER A 116 -43.46 -16.43 4.66
C SER A 116 -42.70 -15.59 3.63
N LEU A 117 -43.42 -15.07 2.63
CA LEU A 117 -42.86 -14.14 1.65
C LEU A 117 -42.41 -12.84 2.33
N ALA A 118 -43.08 -12.44 3.41
CA ALA A 118 -42.69 -11.29 4.22
C ALA A 118 -41.36 -11.54 4.95
N LEU A 119 -41.17 -12.73 5.51
CA LEU A 119 -39.91 -13.13 6.13
C LEU A 119 -38.76 -13.15 5.11
N LEU A 120 -38.97 -13.71 3.92
CA LEU A 120 -37.96 -13.71 2.87
C LEU A 120 -37.59 -12.27 2.45
N GLY A 121 -38.58 -11.39 2.32
CA GLY A 121 -38.36 -9.96 2.06
C GLY A 121 -37.58 -9.27 3.20
N ASN A 122 -37.88 -9.62 4.45
CA ASN A 122 -37.15 -9.12 5.63
C ASN A 122 -35.67 -9.48 5.55
N GLU A 123 -35.34 -10.76 5.34
CA GLU A 123 -33.95 -11.24 5.26
C GLU A 123 -33.17 -10.61 4.11
N LEU A 124 -33.81 -10.42 2.95
CA LEU A 124 -33.21 -9.72 1.82
C LEU A 124 -32.87 -8.26 2.15
N LEU A 125 -33.76 -7.55 2.85
CA LEU A 125 -33.51 -6.17 3.25
C LEU A 125 -32.40 -6.08 4.30
N LEU A 126 -32.31 -7.01 5.24
CA LEU A 126 -31.24 -7.05 6.25
C LEU A 126 -29.85 -7.11 5.60
N ILE A 127 -29.63 -8.03 4.65
CA ILE A 127 -28.33 -8.15 3.97
C ILE A 127 -28.03 -6.95 3.06
N VAL A 128 -29.04 -6.40 2.38
CA VAL A 128 -28.87 -5.20 1.55
C VAL A 128 -28.46 -4.00 2.38
N ILE A 129 -29.11 -3.74 3.51
CA ILE A 129 -28.74 -2.65 4.44
C ILE A 129 -27.34 -2.87 4.98
N ALA A 130 -27.05 -4.09 5.43
CA ALA A 130 -25.75 -4.44 5.99
C ALA A 130 -24.60 -4.16 5.00
N VAL A 131 -24.74 -4.64 3.77
CA VAL A 131 -23.77 -4.45 2.69
C VAL A 131 -23.67 -2.98 2.29
N ALA A 132 -24.80 -2.29 2.12
CA ALA A 132 -24.81 -0.88 1.71
C ALA A 132 -24.11 0.02 2.73
N VAL A 133 -24.44 -0.13 4.02
CA VAL A 133 -23.82 0.65 5.09
C VAL A 133 -22.32 0.34 5.19
N ALA A 134 -21.94 -0.93 5.16
CA ALA A 134 -20.53 -1.33 5.19
C ALA A 134 -19.74 -0.74 4.01
N LEU A 135 -20.30 -0.77 2.79
CA LEU A 135 -19.67 -0.20 1.59
C LEU A 135 -19.51 1.31 1.68
N ILE A 136 -20.56 2.04 2.08
CA ILE A 136 -20.51 3.51 2.26
C ILE A 136 -19.40 3.86 3.25
N PHE A 137 -19.38 3.20 4.41
CA PHE A 137 -18.35 3.43 5.41
C PHE A 137 -16.95 3.08 4.89
N ASN A 138 -16.80 2.00 4.12
CA ASN A 138 -15.48 1.65 3.60
C ASN A 138 -14.98 2.61 2.51
N LEU A 139 -15.90 3.22 1.76
CA LEU A 139 -15.57 4.21 0.74
C LEU A 139 -15.14 5.56 1.33
N PHE A 140 -15.87 6.04 2.34
CA PHE A 140 -15.70 7.39 2.88
C PHE A 140 -14.83 7.47 4.14
N TYR A 141 -14.79 6.43 4.96
CA TYR A 141 -13.96 6.43 6.15
C TYR A 141 -12.50 6.22 5.76
N PRO A 142 -11.59 7.20 5.98
CA PRO A 142 -10.20 7.06 5.56
C PRO A 142 -9.56 5.90 6.31
N THR A 143 -9.10 4.87 5.61
CA THR A 143 -8.37 3.78 6.25
C THR A 143 -7.06 4.37 6.78
N SER A 144 -6.88 4.35 8.10
CA SER A 144 -5.72 4.95 8.80
C SER A 144 -4.39 4.48 8.21
N THR A 145 -4.37 3.27 7.66
CA THR A 145 -3.22 2.62 7.07
C THR A 145 -2.71 3.27 5.78
N GLU A 146 -3.56 3.86 4.95
CA GLU A 146 -3.09 4.52 3.71
C GLU A 146 -2.37 5.85 4.01
N LYS A 147 -2.89 6.62 4.99
CA LYS A 147 -2.20 7.83 5.49
C LYS A 147 -0.86 7.48 6.14
N GLU A 148 -0.80 6.35 6.82
CA GLU A 148 0.42 5.90 7.47
C GLU A 148 1.48 5.48 6.46
N LEU A 149 1.11 4.70 5.44
CA LEU A 149 1.99 4.40 4.31
C LEU A 149 2.47 5.66 3.58
N GLN A 150 1.60 6.65 3.44
CA GLN A 150 1.98 7.94 2.87
C GLN A 150 3.03 8.66 3.72
N SER A 151 2.84 8.68 5.04
CA SER A 151 3.82 9.21 5.98
C SER A 151 5.16 8.48 5.87
N HIS A 152 5.15 7.15 5.69
CA HIS A 152 6.36 6.37 5.44
C HIS A 152 7.04 6.74 4.12
N VAL A 153 6.29 6.92 3.02
CA VAL A 153 6.81 7.42 1.74
C VAL A 153 7.50 8.77 1.92
N GLU A 154 6.85 9.72 2.57
CA GLU A 154 7.39 11.06 2.80
C GLU A 154 8.65 11.03 3.68
N SER A 155 8.65 10.20 4.72
CA SER A 155 9.78 10.03 5.62
C SER A 155 10.99 9.40 4.92
N ILE A 156 10.78 8.33 4.13
CA ILE A 156 11.84 7.66 3.37
C ILE A 156 12.40 8.61 2.30
N ASP A 157 11.54 9.30 1.55
CA ASP A 157 11.97 10.28 0.55
C ASP A 157 12.82 11.37 1.20
N GLN A 158 12.43 11.86 2.38
CA GLN A 158 13.22 12.86 3.11
C GLN A 158 14.58 12.32 3.52
N LEU A 159 14.66 11.09 4.03
CA LEU A 159 15.94 10.48 4.40
C LEU A 159 16.87 10.30 3.20
N VAL A 160 16.33 9.96 2.03
CA VAL A 160 17.11 9.90 0.77
C VAL A 160 17.60 11.28 0.35
N ARG A 161 16.76 12.32 0.48
CA ARG A 161 17.18 13.72 0.25
C ARG A 161 18.34 14.12 1.15
N ASP A 162 18.21 13.82 2.44
CA ASP A 162 19.24 14.13 3.43
C ASP A 162 20.56 13.40 3.10
N HIS A 163 20.51 12.14 2.66
CA HIS A 163 21.69 11.40 2.22
C HIS A 163 22.42 12.06 1.04
N LEU A 164 21.67 12.46 0.01
CA LEU A 164 22.23 13.12 -1.17
C LEU A 164 22.82 14.49 -0.80
N TYR A 165 22.13 15.22 0.08
CA TYR A 165 22.64 16.49 0.59
C TYR A 165 23.96 16.32 1.36
N MET A 166 24.06 15.31 2.23
CA MET A 166 25.30 15.00 2.95
C MET A 166 26.43 14.57 1.99
N LEU A 167 26.11 13.85 0.91
CA LEU A 167 27.08 13.46 -0.11
C LEU A 167 27.60 14.67 -0.90
N HIS A 168 26.71 15.61 -1.21
CA HIS A 168 27.07 16.91 -1.77
C HIS A 168 28.09 17.64 -0.89
N LEU A 169 27.85 17.71 0.42
CA LEU A 169 28.78 18.35 1.36
C LEU A 169 30.14 17.65 1.39
N LEU A 170 30.15 16.31 1.46
CA LEU A 170 31.38 15.52 1.44
C LEU A 170 32.23 15.75 0.18
N LEU A 171 31.60 15.88 -0.99
CA LEU A 171 32.31 16.15 -2.24
C LEU A 171 32.84 17.58 -2.33
N LYS A 172 32.18 18.54 -1.68
CA LYS A 172 32.67 19.93 -1.59
C LYS A 172 33.84 20.07 -0.61
N ASP A 173 33.79 19.33 0.48
CA ASP A 173 34.78 19.39 1.54
C ASP A 173 35.26 17.99 1.96
N PRO A 174 36.14 17.37 1.15
CA PRO A 174 36.64 16.02 1.40
C PRO A 174 37.53 15.92 2.65
N LEU A 175 37.96 17.05 3.23
CA LEU A 175 38.85 17.08 4.39
C LEU A 175 38.08 16.91 5.72
N TYR A 176 36.78 17.20 5.74
CA TYR A 176 35.88 17.01 6.90
C TYR A 176 35.14 15.65 6.86
N ASN A 177 35.79 14.60 6.35
CA ASN A 177 35.16 13.31 6.05
C ASN A 177 34.57 12.57 7.26
N GLU A 178 35.18 12.65 8.45
CA GLU A 178 34.74 11.90 9.65
C GLU A 178 33.36 12.34 10.15
N GLU A 179 33.07 13.64 10.11
CA GLU A 179 31.77 14.16 10.53
C GLU A 179 30.68 13.78 9.53
N TYR A 180 30.94 13.97 8.24
CA TYR A 180 30.01 13.58 7.18
C TYR A 180 29.76 12.06 7.15
N TYR A 181 30.78 11.25 7.41
CA TYR A 181 30.63 9.79 7.50
C TYR A 181 29.74 9.38 8.67
N ARG A 182 29.93 9.96 9.87
CA ARG A 182 29.06 9.68 11.03
C ARG A 182 27.59 10.04 10.76
N HIS A 183 27.35 11.16 10.10
CA HIS A 183 26.00 11.56 9.69
C HIS A 183 25.40 10.58 8.68
N PHE A 184 26.19 10.17 7.68
CA PHE A 184 25.80 9.12 6.73
C PHE A 184 25.42 7.82 7.45
N GLU A 185 26.26 7.27 8.34
CA GLU A 185 25.95 6.01 9.04
C GLU A 185 24.69 6.11 9.91
N ARG A 186 24.40 7.28 10.47
CA ARG A 186 23.17 7.50 11.24
C ARG A 186 21.95 7.54 10.34
N LEU A 187 22.03 8.24 9.22
CA LEU A 187 20.94 8.33 8.25
C LEU A 187 20.69 6.96 7.60
N ASP A 188 21.74 6.23 7.25
CA ASP A 188 21.66 4.94 6.56
C ASP A 188 21.02 3.87 7.44
N ARG A 189 21.39 3.84 8.73
CA ARG A 189 20.70 3.01 9.73
C ARG A 189 19.23 3.38 9.85
N LYS A 190 18.92 4.66 10.05
CA LYS A 190 17.54 5.13 10.19
C LYS A 190 16.69 4.78 8.96
N LEU A 191 17.25 4.91 7.76
CA LEU A 191 16.57 4.57 6.51
C LEU A 191 16.34 3.06 6.38
N THR A 192 17.34 2.25 6.68
CA THR A 192 17.23 0.78 6.68
C THR A 192 16.18 0.33 7.70
N ASP A 193 16.26 0.81 8.94
CA ASP A 193 15.30 0.50 10.00
C ASP A 193 13.88 0.91 9.59
N THR A 194 13.71 2.08 8.96
CA THR A 194 12.39 2.55 8.53
C THR A 194 11.81 1.64 7.43
N ILE A 195 12.62 1.27 6.44
CA ILE A 195 12.17 0.38 5.36
C ILE A 195 11.84 -1.02 5.92
N ASP A 196 12.68 -1.56 6.80
CA ASP A 196 12.49 -2.90 7.35
C ASP A 196 11.29 -2.96 8.31
N ILE A 197 11.04 -1.91 9.12
CA ILE A 197 9.83 -1.78 9.94
C ILE A 197 8.57 -1.81 9.06
N VAL A 198 8.59 -1.07 7.95
CA VAL A 198 7.44 -1.02 7.04
C VAL A 198 7.22 -2.38 6.37
N GLU A 199 8.28 -3.05 5.91
CA GLU A 199 8.19 -4.41 5.33
C GLU A 199 7.66 -5.45 6.34
N LEU A 200 8.00 -5.32 7.63
CA LEU A 200 7.68 -6.30 8.67
C LEU A 200 6.33 -6.06 9.36
N VAL A 201 6.02 -4.81 9.70
CA VAL A 201 4.81 -4.43 10.46
C VAL A 201 3.61 -4.24 9.55
N ASP A 202 3.82 -3.75 8.32
CA ASP A 202 2.77 -3.46 7.36
C ASP A 202 2.68 -4.50 6.25
N LYS A 203 3.25 -5.69 6.45
CA LYS A 203 3.25 -6.77 5.47
C LYS A 203 1.86 -6.99 4.86
N ASP A 204 0.85 -7.25 5.69
CA ASP A 204 -0.53 -7.48 5.23
C ASP A 204 -1.09 -6.27 4.49
N LEU A 205 -0.78 -5.06 4.95
CA LEU A 205 -1.24 -3.82 4.31
C LEU A 205 -0.57 -3.57 2.94
N LEU A 206 0.72 -3.88 2.84
CA LEU A 206 1.51 -3.76 1.62
C LEU A 206 1.04 -4.76 0.55
N PHE A 207 0.66 -5.97 0.97
CA PHE A 207 0.03 -6.98 0.11
C PHE A 207 -1.36 -6.57 -0.36
N LEU A 208 -2.11 -5.85 0.48
CA LEU A 208 -3.46 -5.38 0.19
C LEU A 208 -3.51 -4.14 -0.73
N ASN A 209 -2.47 -3.30 -0.77
CA ASN A 209 -2.41 -2.06 -1.57
C ASN A 209 -1.78 -2.22 -2.98
N ASP A 210 -2.20 -3.26 -3.71
CA ASP A 210 -1.79 -3.52 -5.11
C ASP A 210 -0.26 -3.62 -5.30
N HIS A 211 0.46 -4.01 -4.24
CA HIS A 211 1.92 -4.10 -4.16
C HIS A 211 2.70 -2.81 -4.50
N SER A 212 2.03 -1.70 -4.78
CA SER A 212 2.63 -0.48 -5.30
C SER A 212 3.51 0.24 -4.28
N TYR A 213 3.07 0.31 -3.01
CA TYR A 213 3.87 0.84 -1.90
C TYR A 213 5.08 -0.04 -1.61
N LEU A 214 4.91 -1.37 -1.65
CA LEU A 214 6.02 -2.31 -1.46
C LEU A 214 7.08 -2.14 -2.54
N ALA A 215 6.66 -2.07 -3.81
CA ALA A 215 7.56 -1.81 -4.93
C ALA A 215 8.25 -0.45 -4.81
N TYR A 216 7.56 0.58 -4.30
CA TYR A 216 8.16 1.88 -4.05
C TYR A 216 9.26 1.82 -2.99
N PHE A 217 9.01 1.13 -1.87
CA PHE A 217 10.00 0.97 -0.80
C PHE A 217 11.20 0.13 -1.25
N HIS A 218 10.99 -0.95 -2.01
CA HIS A 218 12.09 -1.68 -2.64
C HIS A 218 12.89 -0.81 -3.60
N MET A 219 12.23 -0.02 -4.46
CA MET A 219 12.91 0.94 -5.32
C MET A 219 13.77 1.92 -4.52
N ARG A 220 13.28 2.45 -3.40
CA ARG A 220 14.06 3.33 -2.51
C ARG A 220 15.22 2.59 -1.83
N LYS A 221 15.02 1.35 -1.41
CA LYS A 221 16.08 0.48 -0.85
C LYS A 221 17.22 0.29 -1.86
N GLU A 222 16.88 0.02 -3.12
CA GLU A 222 17.86 -0.08 -4.20
C GLU A 222 18.57 1.25 -4.48
N GLN A 223 17.86 2.37 -4.52
CA GLN A 223 18.49 3.70 -4.68
C GLN A 223 19.49 4.00 -3.56
N THR A 224 19.18 3.63 -2.32
CA THR A 224 20.09 3.78 -1.18
C THR A 224 21.37 2.96 -1.37
N ASN A 225 21.32 1.77 -1.99
CA ASN A 225 22.52 0.99 -2.29
C ASN A 225 23.50 1.76 -3.19
N TYR A 226 23.00 2.39 -4.25
CA TYR A 226 23.81 3.23 -5.12
C TYR A 226 24.38 4.44 -4.38
N ILE A 227 23.61 5.05 -3.46
CA ILE A 227 24.14 6.13 -2.60
C ILE A 227 25.30 5.63 -1.74
N ARG A 228 25.18 4.46 -1.10
CA ARG A 228 26.26 3.85 -0.29
C ARG A 228 27.53 3.67 -1.12
N HIS A 229 27.40 3.25 -2.37
CA HIS A 229 28.54 3.12 -3.28
C HIS A 229 29.17 4.49 -3.59
N MET A 230 28.36 5.51 -3.87
CA MET A 230 28.87 6.88 -4.06
C MET A 230 29.66 7.36 -2.84
N TYR A 231 29.19 7.10 -1.61
CA TYR A 231 29.94 7.43 -0.39
C TYR A 231 31.27 6.69 -0.30
N ARG A 232 31.30 5.38 -0.58
CA ARG A 232 32.55 4.60 -0.62
C ARG A 232 33.54 5.18 -1.62
N HIS A 233 33.05 5.77 -2.71
CA HIS A 233 33.90 6.46 -3.66
C HIS A 233 34.37 7.82 -3.17
N ALA A 234 33.45 8.64 -2.66
CA ALA A 234 33.73 10.00 -2.17
C ALA A 234 34.73 10.01 -1.01
N LEU A 235 34.65 9.05 -0.08
CA LEU A 235 35.55 8.96 1.09
C LEU A 235 37.02 8.72 0.73
N LYS A 236 37.32 8.22 -0.47
CA LYS A 236 38.72 8.03 -0.91
C LYS A 236 39.28 9.26 -1.62
N ILE A 237 38.45 10.27 -1.89
CA ILE A 237 38.88 11.54 -2.47
C ILE A 237 39.48 12.36 -1.32
N ASN A 238 40.76 12.69 -1.41
CA ASN A 238 41.50 13.40 -0.36
C ASN A 238 41.94 14.83 -0.79
N LYS A 239 41.48 15.29 -1.96
CA LYS A 239 41.79 16.61 -2.52
C LYS A 239 40.55 17.21 -3.17
N VAL A 240 40.40 18.52 -3.03
CA VAL A 240 39.36 19.28 -3.73
C VAL A 240 39.66 19.27 -5.23
N HIS A 241 38.65 18.97 -6.04
CA HIS A 241 38.75 18.92 -7.49
C HIS A 241 37.60 19.72 -8.14
N PRO A 242 37.83 20.53 -9.20
CA PRO A 242 36.76 21.29 -9.86
C PRO A 242 35.56 20.44 -10.29
N PHE A 243 35.79 19.29 -10.91
CA PHE A 243 34.72 18.34 -11.23
C PHE A 243 33.97 17.77 -10.01
N ALA A 244 34.61 17.64 -8.84
CA ALA A 244 33.91 17.21 -7.63
C ALA A 244 32.88 18.27 -7.21
N LEU A 245 33.21 19.56 -7.36
CA LEU A 245 32.28 20.67 -7.10
C LEU A 245 31.10 20.68 -8.07
N GLU A 246 31.34 20.41 -9.36
CA GLU A 246 30.28 20.30 -10.36
C GLU A 246 29.33 19.12 -10.08
N ILE A 247 29.90 17.95 -9.76
CA ILE A 247 29.12 16.75 -9.40
C ILE A 247 28.36 16.99 -8.10
N ALA A 248 28.98 17.63 -7.11
CA ALA A 248 28.30 18.02 -5.88
C ALA A 248 27.10 18.94 -6.18
N GLY A 249 27.28 19.95 -7.04
CA GLY A 249 26.18 20.82 -7.48
C GLY A 249 25.04 20.04 -8.13
N PHE A 250 25.36 19.10 -9.02
CA PHE A 250 24.35 18.22 -9.62
C PHE A 250 23.59 17.38 -8.58
N ILE A 251 24.31 16.76 -7.62
CA ILE A 251 23.70 15.95 -6.55
C ILE A 251 22.77 16.80 -5.67
N TYR A 252 23.14 18.05 -5.39
CA TYR A 252 22.31 19.00 -4.65
C TYR A 252 20.98 19.26 -5.37
N GLU A 253 21.02 19.61 -6.65
CA GLU A 253 19.81 19.82 -7.47
C GLU A 253 18.96 18.53 -7.54
N MET A 254 19.60 17.39 -7.77
CA MET A 254 18.93 16.09 -7.81
C MET A 254 18.21 15.75 -6.49
N SER A 255 18.74 16.19 -5.35
CA SER A 255 18.10 15.95 -4.04
C SER A 255 16.70 16.56 -3.96
N PHE A 256 16.46 17.72 -4.55
CA PHE A 256 15.12 18.35 -4.57
C PHE A 256 14.14 17.63 -5.50
N ASP A 257 14.64 16.75 -6.36
CA ASP A 257 13.84 15.99 -7.32
C ASP A 257 13.47 14.59 -6.83
N ILE A 258 13.92 14.21 -5.64
CA ILE A 258 13.47 13.02 -4.93
C ILE A 258 12.00 13.20 -4.53
N GLY A 259 11.14 12.40 -5.14
CA GLY A 259 9.72 12.37 -4.80
C GLY A 259 8.93 11.34 -5.60
N ILE A 260 7.61 11.46 -5.52
CA ILE A 260 6.66 10.57 -6.22
C ILE A 260 6.79 10.71 -7.74
N TYR A 261 6.92 11.94 -8.25
CA TYR A 261 6.95 12.20 -9.69
C TYR A 261 8.24 11.72 -10.37
N ASN A 262 8.12 11.35 -11.65
CA ASN A 262 9.27 10.93 -12.44
C ASN A 262 10.08 12.12 -12.97
N LYS A 263 10.92 12.70 -12.10
CA LYS A 263 11.90 13.70 -12.52
C LYS A 263 13.24 13.09 -12.99
N ALA A 264 13.42 11.77 -12.80
CA ALA A 264 14.65 11.08 -13.13
C ALA A 264 14.99 11.13 -14.63
N VAL A 265 13.99 11.13 -15.51
CA VAL A 265 14.20 11.26 -16.97
C VAL A 265 14.87 12.59 -17.32
N VAL A 266 14.48 13.69 -16.66
CA VAL A 266 15.09 15.01 -16.87
C VAL A 266 16.51 15.02 -16.31
N GLN A 267 16.69 14.45 -15.12
CA GLN A 267 18.01 14.39 -14.48
C GLN A 267 19.01 13.52 -15.24
N LEU A 268 18.59 12.43 -15.90
CA LEU A 268 19.46 11.64 -16.79
C LEU A 268 19.98 12.47 -17.97
N LYS A 269 19.15 13.33 -18.57
CA LYS A 269 19.60 14.23 -19.64
C LYS A 269 20.62 15.26 -19.14
N ASN A 270 20.46 15.73 -17.91
CA ASN A 270 21.42 16.64 -17.29
C ASN A 270 22.73 15.94 -16.92
N LEU A 271 22.64 14.68 -16.44
CA LEU A 271 23.78 13.83 -16.16
C LEU A 271 24.59 13.54 -17.43
N ASP A 272 23.93 13.24 -18.55
CA ASP A 272 24.60 13.01 -19.84
C ASP A 272 25.43 14.23 -20.28
N LYS A 273 24.86 15.44 -20.15
CA LYS A 273 25.62 16.68 -20.41
C LYS A 273 26.86 16.83 -19.52
N LEU A 274 26.72 16.49 -18.23
CA LEU A 274 27.83 16.53 -17.28
C LEU A 274 28.91 15.49 -17.65
N GLN A 275 28.51 14.26 -18.02
CA GLN A 275 29.42 13.22 -18.48
C GLN A 275 30.14 13.60 -19.79
N ILE A 276 29.44 14.21 -20.75
CA ILE A 276 30.05 14.70 -22.01
C ILE A 276 31.10 15.76 -21.72
N LYS A 277 30.78 16.75 -20.88
CA LYS A 277 31.73 17.79 -20.45
C LYS A 277 32.96 17.17 -19.78
N TYR A 278 32.73 16.17 -18.93
CA TYR A 278 33.78 15.45 -18.21
C TYR A 278 34.69 14.64 -19.15
N LYS A 279 34.13 13.99 -20.18
CA LYS A 279 34.89 13.24 -21.19
C LYS A 279 35.69 14.13 -22.13
N ALA A 280 35.22 15.37 -22.37
CA ALA A 280 35.88 16.32 -23.24
C ALA A 280 37.04 17.10 -22.57
N SER A 281 37.24 16.95 -21.26
CA SER A 281 38.31 17.67 -20.57
C SER A 281 39.69 17.07 -20.87
N ALA A 282 40.75 17.85 -20.61
CA ALA A 282 42.13 17.39 -20.77
C ALA A 282 42.38 16.06 -20.04
N LEU A 283 43.36 15.28 -20.51
CA LEU A 283 43.81 14.06 -19.81
C LEU A 283 44.45 14.43 -18.47
N PRO A 284 44.38 13.55 -17.46
CA PRO A 284 45.03 13.81 -16.19
C PRO A 284 46.54 13.86 -16.35
N GLU A 285 47.17 14.90 -15.79
CA GLU A 285 48.62 15.11 -15.89
C GLU A 285 49.38 14.29 -14.85
N THR A 286 48.72 13.91 -13.76
CA THR A 286 49.29 13.14 -12.66
C THR A 286 48.47 11.90 -12.35
N ARG A 287 49.13 10.90 -11.75
CA ARG A 287 48.44 9.70 -11.25
C ARG A 287 47.40 10.04 -10.17
N GLU A 288 47.70 10.98 -9.29
CA GLU A 288 46.77 11.42 -8.25
C GLU A 288 45.51 12.03 -8.86
N GLU A 289 45.67 12.88 -9.89
CA GLU A 289 44.53 13.44 -10.63
C GLU A 289 43.73 12.34 -11.34
N PHE A 290 44.42 11.37 -11.96
CA PHE A 290 43.77 10.21 -12.57
C PHE A 290 42.92 9.43 -11.56
N GLU A 291 43.45 9.15 -10.37
CA GLU A 291 42.75 8.40 -9.33
C GLU A 291 41.51 9.15 -8.83
N VAL A 292 41.62 10.46 -8.54
CA VAL A 292 40.46 11.29 -8.18
C VAL A 292 39.41 11.28 -9.29
N ARG A 293 39.84 11.43 -10.54
CA ARG A 293 38.93 11.44 -11.69
C ARG A 293 38.24 10.11 -11.93
N ALA A 294 38.94 8.99 -11.75
CA ALA A 294 38.34 7.66 -11.83
C ALA A 294 37.24 7.49 -10.77
N MET A 295 37.46 7.97 -9.54
CA MET A 295 36.46 7.91 -8.47
C MET A 295 35.24 8.78 -8.75
N LEU A 296 35.43 9.99 -9.27
CA LEU A 296 34.33 10.86 -9.71
C LEU A 296 33.52 10.24 -10.86
N TYR A 297 34.18 9.57 -11.80
CA TYR A 297 33.50 8.84 -12.88
C TYR A 297 32.65 7.69 -12.34
N GLN A 298 33.14 6.94 -11.34
CA GLN A 298 32.32 5.91 -10.69
C GLN A 298 31.09 6.52 -10.01
N ILE A 299 31.22 7.65 -9.32
CA ILE A 299 30.07 8.35 -8.73
C ILE A 299 29.03 8.72 -9.80
N LEU A 300 29.45 9.18 -10.99
CA LEU A 300 28.52 9.46 -12.10
C LEU A 300 27.74 8.21 -12.56
N ASN A 301 28.39 7.05 -12.61
CA ASN A 301 27.73 5.78 -12.99
C ASN A 301 26.73 5.31 -11.91
N GLU A 302 27.07 5.49 -10.63
CA GLU A 302 26.17 5.18 -9.53
C GLU A 302 24.94 6.10 -9.54
N ILE A 303 25.10 7.39 -9.87
CA ILE A 303 24.00 8.33 -10.06
C ILE A 303 23.09 7.89 -11.22
N GLU A 304 23.68 7.51 -12.36
CA GLU A 304 22.92 7.00 -13.51
C GLU A 304 22.07 5.80 -13.11
N SER A 305 22.69 4.83 -12.42
CA SER A 305 22.01 3.63 -11.94
C SER A 305 20.88 3.96 -10.97
N LEU A 306 21.11 4.88 -10.01
CA LEU A 306 20.09 5.38 -9.09
C LEU A 306 18.88 5.98 -9.82
N LEU A 307 19.12 6.81 -10.84
CA LEU A 307 18.07 7.44 -11.63
C LEU A 307 17.32 6.40 -12.48
N MET A 308 18.02 5.42 -13.03
CA MET A 308 17.43 4.34 -13.82
C MET A 308 16.45 3.48 -13.01
N VAL A 309 16.71 3.21 -11.72
CA VAL A 309 15.75 2.50 -10.86
C VAL A 309 14.39 3.23 -10.83
N LYS A 310 14.41 4.57 -10.73
CA LYS A 310 13.19 5.38 -10.74
C LYS A 310 12.49 5.37 -12.11
N VAL A 311 13.26 5.41 -13.19
CA VAL A 311 12.71 5.32 -14.57
C VAL A 311 12.03 3.98 -14.81
N GLN A 312 12.59 2.88 -14.30
CA GLN A 312 12.02 1.53 -14.45
C GLN A 312 10.76 1.32 -13.57
N PHE A 313 10.68 1.98 -12.43
CA PHE A 313 9.52 1.89 -11.53
C PHE A 313 8.23 2.46 -12.16
N HIS A 314 8.31 3.61 -12.82
CA HIS A 314 7.12 4.35 -13.25
C HIS A 314 6.25 3.67 -14.32
N PRO A 315 6.79 2.99 -15.35
CA PRO A 315 5.99 2.23 -16.30
C PRO A 315 5.21 1.07 -15.66
N LEU A 316 5.73 0.48 -14.59
CA LEU A 316 5.07 -0.62 -13.86
C LEU A 316 3.98 -0.10 -12.91
N TYR A 317 4.17 1.11 -12.37
CA TYR A 317 3.25 1.73 -11.42
C TYR A 317 2.90 3.18 -11.85
N PRO A 318 2.21 3.37 -12.99
CA PRO A 318 1.97 4.70 -13.56
C PRO A 318 1.07 5.56 -12.69
N ASP A 319 0.14 4.95 -11.96
CA ASP A 319 -0.83 5.64 -11.10
C ASP A 319 -0.34 5.85 -9.66
N PHE A 320 0.89 5.45 -9.32
CA PHE A 320 1.37 5.49 -7.92
C PHE A 320 1.19 6.88 -7.32
N ASN A 321 0.19 6.97 -6.44
CA ASN A 321 -0.13 8.14 -5.64
C ASN A 321 -0.43 9.45 -6.43
N GLN A 322 -0.73 9.36 -7.73
CA GLN A 322 -0.99 10.54 -8.57
C GLN A 322 -2.40 11.14 -8.39
N LYS A 323 -3.37 10.34 -7.93
CA LYS A 323 -4.79 10.76 -7.80
C LYS A 323 -5.06 11.70 -6.61
N ARG A 324 -4.15 11.81 -5.63
CA ARG A 324 -4.36 12.62 -4.41
C ARG A 324 -3.71 14.00 -4.40
N TYR A 325 -2.74 14.28 -5.28
CA TYR A 325 -2.12 15.62 -5.38
C TYR A 325 -2.91 16.59 -6.29
N LYS A 326 -4.05 16.15 -6.85
CA LYS A 326 -4.97 16.98 -7.63
C LYS A 326 -6.19 17.48 -6.84
N SER A 327 -6.26 17.24 -5.53
CA SER A 327 -7.29 17.77 -4.62
C SER A 327 -6.68 18.71 -3.61
#